data_AF-A0A955IDA1-F1
#
_entry.id   AF-A0A955IDA1-F1
#
_cell.length_a   1.000
_cell.length_b   1.000
_cell.length_c   1.000
_cell.angle_alpha   90.00
_cell.angle_beta   90.00
_cell.angle_gamma   90.00
#
_symmetry.space_group_name_H-M   'P 1'
#
loop_
_entity.id
_entity.type
_entity.pdbx_description
1 polymer ?
#
loop_
_entity_poly.entity_id
_entity_poly.type
_entity_poly.pdbx_seq_one_letter_code
_entity_poly.pdbx_strand_id
1 'polypeptide(L)'
;MAHTKATGAAKRNVDVAGKRLGIKKFAGEYVKPGNIILRQRGTKFYPGINTMIGKDHTIFAVSEGFVAFRQMTGYKRTQKWVDVNPKAEEKKAVKAVAAKKE
;
A
#
# COMPACT_ATOMS: atom_id res chain seq x y z
N MET A 1 -59.47 -20.99 2.09
CA MET A 1 -58.38 -20.57 3.01
C MET A 1 -57.15 -21.38 2.67
N ALA A 2 -56.09 -20.72 2.19
CA ALA A 2 -54.76 -21.31 2.05
C ALA A 2 -53.87 -20.61 3.08
N HIS A 3 -53.48 -21.35 4.11
CA HIS A 3 -52.43 -20.95 5.03
C HIS A 3 -51.10 -21.00 4.29
N THR A 4 -50.35 -19.89 4.30
CA THR A 4 -48.98 -19.93 4.83
C THR A 4 -48.51 -18.53 5.19
N LYS A 5 -47.94 -18.47 6.38
CA LYS A 5 -47.42 -17.32 7.10
C LYS A 5 -46.41 -16.55 6.25
N ALA A 6 -46.35 -15.25 6.48
CA ALA A 6 -45.29 -14.36 6.01
C ALA A 6 -43.95 -15.11 5.96
N THR A 7 -43.47 -15.42 4.75
CA THR A 7 -42.14 -15.97 4.54
C THR A 7 -41.19 -14.78 4.65
N GLY A 8 -40.99 -14.32 5.88
CA GLY A 8 -39.90 -13.40 6.18
C GLY A 8 -38.63 -14.06 5.70
N ALA A 9 -37.93 -13.44 4.76
CA ALA A 9 -36.58 -13.85 4.41
C ALA A 9 -35.79 -13.83 5.73
N ALA A 10 -35.44 -15.02 6.24
CA ALA A 10 -34.55 -15.13 7.39
C ALA A 10 -33.27 -14.37 7.01
N LYS A 11 -33.03 -13.22 7.65
CA LYS A 11 -31.85 -12.39 7.40
C LYS A 11 -30.63 -13.26 7.65
N ARG A 12 -30.00 -13.77 6.58
CA ARG A 12 -28.77 -14.53 6.69
C ARG A 12 -27.63 -13.56 6.95
N ASN A 13 -27.28 -13.40 8.21
CA ASN A 13 -26.00 -12.81 8.59
C ASN A 13 -24.93 -13.89 8.35
N VAL A 14 -24.41 -13.96 7.13
CA VAL A 14 -23.23 -14.79 6.82
C VAL A 14 -22.00 -13.95 7.12
N ASP A 15 -21.41 -14.16 8.29
CA ASP A 15 -20.14 -13.53 8.63
C ASP A 15 -19.01 -14.18 7.84
N VAL A 16 -18.45 -13.44 6.88
CA VAL A 16 -17.28 -13.87 6.12
C VAL A 16 -16.03 -13.41 6.87
N ALA A 17 -15.07 -14.32 7.03
CA ALA A 17 -13.79 -13.99 7.65
C ALA A 17 -13.12 -12.77 7.00
N GLY A 18 -12.54 -11.91 7.83
CA GLY A 18 -11.84 -10.72 7.37
C GLY A 18 -10.68 -11.06 6.42
N LYS A 19 -10.67 -10.47 5.23
CA LYS A 19 -9.69 -10.76 4.15
C LYS A 19 -8.29 -10.15 4.40
N ARG A 20 -8.05 -9.55 5.58
CA ARG A 20 -6.78 -8.95 6.02
C ARG A 20 -6.15 -7.98 5.00
N LEU A 21 -6.99 -7.25 4.26
CA LEU A 21 -6.59 -6.20 3.34
C LEU A 21 -5.96 -5.01 4.10
N GLY A 22 -5.36 -4.08 3.36
CA GLY A 22 -4.79 -2.85 3.90
C GLY A 22 -3.28 -2.74 3.70
N ILE A 23 -2.73 -1.67 4.27
CA ILE A 23 -1.30 -1.35 4.26
C ILE A 23 -0.56 -2.31 5.18
N LYS A 24 0.61 -2.77 4.72
CA LYS A 24 1.52 -3.68 5.44
C LYS A 24 2.84 -3.01 5.79
N LYS A 25 3.26 -2.03 4.98
CA LYS A 25 4.46 -1.21 5.21
C LYS A 25 4.09 0.26 5.14
N PHE A 26 4.40 1.00 6.20
CA PHE A 26 4.11 2.42 6.31
C PHE A 26 5.22 3.29 5.70
N ALA A 27 4.94 4.59 5.58
CA ALA A 27 5.91 5.55 5.08
C ALA A 27 7.19 5.55 5.95
N GLY A 28 8.36 5.53 5.32
CA GLY A 28 9.64 5.55 6.02
C GLY A 28 10.07 4.20 6.60
N GLU A 29 9.35 3.11 6.33
CA GLU A 29 9.80 1.76 6.67
C GLU A 29 10.72 1.17 5.59
N TYR A 30 11.74 0.44 6.03
CA TYR A 30 12.65 -0.28 5.14
C TYR A 30 11.99 -1.54 4.57
N VAL A 31 12.16 -1.77 3.26
CA VAL A 31 11.64 -2.91 2.53
C VAL A 31 12.71 -3.57 1.67
N LYS A 32 12.56 -4.88 1.47
CA LYS A 32 13.35 -5.70 0.55
C LYS A 32 12.52 -6.05 -0.69
N PRO A 33 13.16 -6.43 -1.82
CA PRO A 33 12.47 -6.99 -2.97
C PRO A 33 11.51 -8.12 -2.57
N GLY A 34 10.31 -8.12 -3.12
CA GLY A 34 9.26 -9.09 -2.82
C GLY A 34 8.41 -8.77 -1.60
N ASN A 35 8.79 -7.79 -0.76
CA ASN A 35 7.95 -7.39 0.36
C ASN A 35 6.64 -6.76 -0.12
N ILE A 36 5.53 -7.19 0.48
CA ILE A 36 4.22 -6.60 0.22
C ILE A 36 4.10 -5.27 0.96
N ILE A 37 3.79 -4.20 0.24
CA ILE A 37 3.55 -2.86 0.82
C ILE A 37 2.08 -2.68 1.16
N LEU A 38 1.16 -3.12 0.28
CA LEU A 38 -0.27 -3.06 0.55
C LEU A 38 -1.06 -4.14 -0.21
N ARG A 39 -2.15 -4.61 0.40
CA ARG A 39 -3.15 -5.47 -0.25
C ARG A 39 -4.47 -4.72 -0.40
N GLN A 40 -4.97 -4.60 -1.62
CA GLN A 40 -6.17 -3.82 -1.92
C GLN A 40 -7.16 -4.60 -2.78
N ARG A 41 -8.36 -4.04 -2.90
CA ARG A 41 -9.35 -4.41 -3.90
C ARG A 41 -9.51 -3.23 -4.84
N GLY A 42 -9.24 -3.47 -6.12
CA GLY A 42 -9.02 -2.41 -7.11
C GLY A 42 -7.75 -1.59 -6.82
N THR A 43 -7.48 -0.60 -7.67
CA THR A 43 -6.32 0.30 -7.59
C THR A 43 -6.65 1.57 -6.82
N LYS A 44 -6.72 1.48 -5.49
CA LYS A 44 -6.81 2.68 -4.61
C LYS A 44 -5.48 3.43 -4.59
N PHE A 45 -4.40 2.66 -4.58
CA PHE A 45 -3.04 3.12 -4.79
C PHE A 45 -2.50 2.54 -6.09
N TYR A 46 -1.69 3.32 -6.78
CA TYR A 46 -1.00 2.96 -8.01
C TYR A 46 0.47 2.63 -7.71
N PRO A 47 1.06 1.67 -8.44
CA PRO A 47 2.49 1.42 -8.35
C PRO A 47 3.24 2.64 -8.87
N GLY A 48 4.25 3.05 -8.12
CA GLY A 48 5.21 4.07 -8.51
C GLY A 48 6.61 3.49 -8.65
N ILE A 49 7.61 4.29 -8.30
CA ILE A 49 9.04 3.97 -8.47
C ILE A 49 9.40 2.73 -7.63
N ASN A 50 10.11 1.78 -8.25
CA ASN A 50 10.58 0.55 -7.61
C ASN A 50 9.49 -0.32 -6.96
N THR A 51 8.26 -0.18 -7.44
CA THR A 51 7.14 -1.03 -7.03
C THR A 51 6.44 -1.61 -8.25
N MET A 52 5.82 -2.78 -8.06
CA MET A 52 5.03 -3.43 -9.10
C MET A 52 3.68 -3.88 -8.54
N ILE A 53 2.73 -4.11 -9.45
CA ILE A 53 1.37 -4.54 -9.13
C ILE A 53 1.19 -6.02 -9.48
N GLY A 54 0.65 -6.80 -8.54
CA GLY A 54 0.26 -8.18 -8.77
C GLY A 54 -1.13 -8.33 -9.40
N LYS A 55 -1.49 -9.56 -9.75
CA LYS A 55 -2.81 -9.89 -10.35
C LYS A 55 -4.00 -9.45 -9.49
N ASP A 56 -3.87 -9.48 -8.18
CA ASP A 56 -4.93 -9.07 -7.23
C ASP A 56 -4.84 -7.58 -6.83
N HIS A 57 -4.08 -6.78 -7.57
CA HIS A 57 -3.77 -5.36 -7.30
C HIS A 57 -2.92 -5.12 -6.03
N THR A 58 -2.32 -6.16 -5.46
CA THR A 58 -1.33 -6.03 -4.38
C THR A 58 -0.10 -5.30 -4.90
N ILE A 59 0.41 -4.33 -4.13
CA ILE A 59 1.65 -3.61 -4.45
C ILE A 59 2.79 -4.21 -3.64
N PHE A 60 3.88 -4.56 -4.32
CA PHE A 60 5.10 -5.10 -3.73
C PHE A 60 6.33 -4.31 -4.17
N ALA A 61 7.37 -4.35 -3.34
CA ALA A 61 8.65 -3.70 -3.62
C ALA A 61 9.49 -4.55 -4.58
N VAL A 62 10.16 -3.90 -5.53
CA VAL A 62 11.07 -4.53 -6.49
C VAL A 62 12.52 -4.33 -6.08
N SER A 63 12.83 -3.20 -5.44
CA SER A 63 14.16 -2.88 -4.92
C SER A 63 14.15 -2.71 -3.41
N GLU A 64 15.34 -2.71 -2.81
CA GLU A 64 15.52 -2.29 -1.43
C GLU A 64 15.38 -0.77 -1.29
N GLY A 65 14.83 -0.32 -0.17
CA GLY A 65 14.67 1.11 0.10
C GLY A 65 13.62 1.38 1.16
N PHE A 66 13.10 2.60 1.14
CA PHE A 66 12.11 3.07 2.09
C PHE A 66 10.83 3.47 1.39
N VAL A 67 9.69 3.05 1.94
CA VAL A 67 8.38 3.32 1.35
C VAL A 67 8.04 4.81 1.46
N ALA A 68 7.61 5.41 0.36
CA ALA A 68 7.05 6.75 0.31
C ALA A 68 5.67 6.70 -0.34
N PHE A 69 4.73 7.45 0.21
CA PHE A 69 3.41 7.64 -0.40
C PHE A 69 3.33 9.05 -0.93
N ARG A 70 2.94 9.19 -2.19
CA ARG A 70 2.69 10.51 -2.80
C ARG A 70 1.27 10.61 -3.28
N GLN A 71 0.71 11.81 -3.15
CA GLN A 71 -0.58 12.16 -3.73
C GLN A 71 -0.34 13.19 -4.82
N MET A 72 -0.96 12.98 -5.98
CA MET A 72 -0.83 13.93 -7.09
C MET A 72 -1.71 15.15 -6.82
N THR A 73 -1.13 16.35 -6.94
CA THR A 73 -1.85 17.62 -6.80
C THR A 73 -2.15 18.16 -8.20
N GLY A 74 -3.42 18.16 -8.63
CA GLY A 74 -3.85 18.64 -9.95
C GLY A 74 -5.19 18.05 -10.43
N TYR A 75 -5.44 18.00 -11.74
CA TYR A 75 -6.68 17.46 -12.34
C TYR A 75 -6.95 15.97 -11.98
N LYS A 76 -5.89 15.20 -11.66
CA LYS A 76 -5.96 13.81 -11.17
C LYS A 76 -5.77 13.71 -9.64
N ARG A 77 -6.36 14.63 -8.88
CA ARG A 77 -6.23 14.79 -7.40
C ARG A 77 -6.51 13.54 -6.57
N THR A 78 -7.19 12.55 -7.15
CA THR A 78 -7.61 11.32 -6.47
C THR A 78 -6.56 10.21 -6.52
N GLN A 79 -5.56 10.28 -7.41
CA GLN A 79 -4.58 9.19 -7.56
C GLN A 79 -3.48 9.27 -6.51
N LYS A 80 -3.35 8.19 -5.72
CA LYS A 80 -2.29 7.99 -4.72
C LYS A 80 -1.30 6.97 -5.24
N TRP A 81 -0.01 7.22 -5.07
CA TRP A 81 1.05 6.37 -5.59
C TRP A 81 1.94 5.89 -4.44
N VAL A 82 2.59 4.74 -4.66
CA VAL A 82 3.51 4.12 -3.71
C VAL A 82 4.86 3.99 -4.37
N ASP A 83 5.87 4.60 -3.77
CA ASP A 83 7.25 4.58 -4.24
C ASP A 83 8.14 3.89 -3.19
N VAL A 84 9.26 3.32 -3.64
CA VAL A 84 10.34 2.85 -2.78
C VAL A 84 11.62 3.59 -3.14
N ASN A 85 12.09 4.44 -2.23
CA ASN A 85 13.25 5.31 -2.44
C ASN A 85 14.47 4.80 -1.65
N PRO A 86 15.66 4.71 -2.26
CA PRO A 86 16.89 4.41 -1.53
C PRO A 86 17.29 5.62 -0.66
N LYS A 87 17.24 5.49 0.67
CA LYS A 87 17.55 6.58 1.62
C LYS A 87 19.06 6.80 1.83
N ALA A 88 19.90 6.09 1.08
CA ALA A 88 21.31 5.89 1.42
C ALA A 88 22.25 7.04 1.03
N GLU A 89 21.81 8.03 0.26
CA GLU A 89 22.73 9.08 -0.24
C GLU A 89 22.74 10.37 0.59
N GLU A 90 21.65 10.75 1.25
CA GLU A 90 21.63 12.04 1.98
C GLU A 90 22.40 12.00 3.31
N LYS A 91 22.41 10.87 4.04
CA LYS A 91 23.09 10.81 5.35
C LYS A 91 24.60 10.54 5.25
N LYS A 92 25.09 9.91 4.18
CA LYS A 92 26.53 9.72 3.98
C LYS A 92 27.23 11.02 3.54
N ALA A 93 26.59 11.82 2.68
CA ALA A 93 27.14 13.10 2.26
C ALA A 93 27.28 14.10 3.43
N VAL A 94 26.23 14.25 4.25
CA VAL A 94 26.26 15.18 5.39
C VAL A 94 27.27 14.76 6.47
N LYS A 95 27.42 13.45 6.71
CA LYS A 95 28.40 12.93 7.70
C LYS A 95 29.85 13.04 7.18
N ALA A 96 30.07 12.87 5.87
CA ALA A 96 31.39 13.05 5.25
C ALA A 96 31.82 14.53 5.17
N VAL A 97 30.88 15.47 5.02
CA VAL A 97 31.15 16.91 5.08
C VAL A 97 31.43 17.36 6.53
N ALA A 98 30.72 16.81 7.51
CA ALA A 98 30.99 17.10 8.94
C ALA A 98 32.34 16.53 9.42
N ALA A 99 32.79 15.39 8.89
CA ALA A 99 34.08 14.78 9.25
C ALA A 99 35.30 15.39 8.54
N LYS A 100 35.09 16.31 7.57
CA LYS A 100 36.16 17.03 6.86
C LYS A 100 36.34 18.47 7.36
N LYS A 101 35.62 18.88 8.40
CA LYS A 101 35.69 20.23 8.99
C LYS A 101 36.52 20.30 10.28
N GLU A 102 37.35 19.30 10.53
CA GLU A 102 38.44 19.32 11.51
C GLU A 102 39.76 19.10 10.79
#